data_AF-A0AAN8WXA1-F1
#
_entry.id   AF-A0AAN8WXA1-F1
#
_cell.length_a   1.000
_cell.length_b   1.000
_cell.length_c   1.000
_cell.angle_alpha   90.00
_cell.angle_beta   90.00
_cell.angle_gamma   90.00
#
_symmetry.space_group_name_H-M   'P 1'
#
loop_
_entity.id
_entity.type
_entity.pdbx_description
1 polymer ?
#
loop_
_entity_poly.entity_id
_entity_poly.type
_entity_poly.pdbx_seq_one_letter_code
_entity_poly.pdbx_strand_id
1 'polypeptide(L)'
;MKKMGRLERGNLSGLDPAGLLYHQVGPDERLDRSDADYVDIIHTNGCNSPYDPWLSCYGLDEIIGHADFWPNGGKYQPACKEQFKGDIGCDHMMSYRYFMESVDYGTNDTFFLARNCTDWQSYKVGNCSCGRYAQYMGLYSNIRLHGRFYLITNSSSPYAVRDAACAPGTSSGVSILLVGVTAGSAMLVTLCTALIVLFILKRKSSGTKAEEPDGSYSPDGGSNLNYNDDDDALLIGTQDNESDDSSLRIDEDDSGLSEDSREALIVA
;
A
#
# COMPACT_ATOMS: atom_id res chain seq x y z
N MET A 1 -0.71 33.86 11.71
CA MET A 1 0.56 33.69 12.45
C MET A 1 1.69 33.81 11.45
N LYS A 2 2.85 34.37 11.81
CA LYS A 2 3.99 34.46 10.88
C LYS A 2 4.80 33.17 11.04
N LYS A 3 5.00 32.43 9.95
CA LYS A 3 5.80 31.20 9.95
C LYS A 3 7.23 31.51 10.38
N MET A 4 7.78 30.67 11.27
CA MET A 4 9.17 30.81 11.70
C MET A 4 10.06 30.45 10.50
N GLY A 5 11.16 31.19 10.30
CA GLY A 5 12.04 30.97 9.14
C GLY A 5 12.62 29.55 9.12
N ARG A 6 13.05 29.10 7.93
CA ARG A 6 13.67 27.79 7.71
C ARG A 6 14.83 27.54 8.70
N LEU A 7 14.90 26.33 9.24
CA LEU A 7 16.07 25.83 9.96
C LEU A 7 17.11 25.35 8.93
N GLU A 8 18.24 26.06 8.83
CA GLU A 8 19.29 25.77 7.84
C GLU A 8 20.13 24.52 8.17
N ARG A 9 20.07 24.02 9.40
CA ARG A 9 20.64 22.73 9.83
C ARG A 9 19.80 22.18 10.96
N GLY A 10 18.87 21.28 10.65
CA GLY A 10 18.00 20.70 11.66
C GLY A 10 16.97 19.76 11.07
N ASN A 11 16.43 18.93 11.94
CA ASN A 11 15.30 18.07 11.62
C ASN A 11 14.06 18.60 12.36
N LEU A 12 12.90 18.57 11.69
CA LEU A 12 11.61 18.87 12.33
C LEU A 12 10.77 17.61 12.39
N SER A 13 10.21 17.33 13.56
CA SER A 13 9.21 16.28 13.72
C SER A 13 7.85 16.90 14.01
N GLY A 14 6.90 16.74 13.08
CA GLY A 14 5.51 17.15 13.23
C GLY A 14 4.67 16.04 13.85
N LEU A 15 4.09 16.29 15.02
CA LEU A 15 3.32 15.30 15.76
C LEU A 15 1.82 15.55 15.61
N ASP A 16 1.21 14.82 14.69
CA ASP A 16 -0.18 14.97 14.23
C ASP A 16 -0.58 16.43 13.97
N PRO A 17 0.13 17.17 13.08
CA PRO A 17 -0.05 18.61 12.91
C PRO A 17 -1.50 18.98 12.65
N ALA A 18 -2.01 20.01 13.34
CA ALA A 18 -3.42 20.37 13.33
C ALA A 18 -3.98 20.60 11.92
N GLY A 19 -5.10 19.96 11.59
CA GLY A 19 -5.79 20.09 10.30
C GLY A 19 -6.74 21.28 10.21
N LEU A 20 -7.37 21.64 11.34
CA LEU A 20 -8.29 22.77 11.38
C LEU A 20 -7.55 24.08 11.02
N LEU A 21 -8.05 24.80 10.01
CA LEU A 21 -7.45 26.02 9.41
C LEU A 21 -6.17 25.83 8.58
N TYR A 22 -5.59 24.63 8.53
CA TYR A 22 -4.35 24.37 7.78
C TYR A 22 -4.53 23.38 6.61
N HIS A 23 -5.73 22.81 6.46
CA HIS A 23 -6.09 22.00 5.31
C HIS A 23 -6.03 22.77 3.99
N GLN A 24 -5.36 22.18 3.00
CA GLN A 24 -5.24 22.74 1.65
C GLN A 24 -4.67 24.17 1.63
N VAL A 25 -3.98 24.57 2.69
CA VAL A 25 -3.28 25.85 2.78
C VAL A 25 -1.85 25.68 2.25
N GLY A 26 -1.33 26.74 1.65
CA GLY A 26 0.00 26.76 1.02
C GLY A 26 1.14 26.49 2.01
N PRO A 27 2.32 26.09 1.50
CA PRO A 27 3.47 25.73 2.32
C PRO A 27 3.92 26.89 3.23
N ASP A 28 3.72 28.15 2.86
CA ASP A 28 4.13 29.31 3.68
C ASP A 28 3.28 29.54 4.94
N GLU A 29 2.17 28.84 5.09
CA GLU A 29 1.19 29.08 6.16
C GLU A 29 1.04 27.89 7.11
N ARG A 30 1.68 26.76 6.83
CA ARG A 30 1.68 25.55 7.66
C ARG A 30 3.07 24.92 7.72
N LEU A 31 3.24 23.90 8.56
CA LEU A 31 4.43 23.04 8.50
C LEU A 31 4.56 22.44 7.09
N ASP A 32 5.77 22.49 6.55
CA ASP A 32 6.11 21.98 5.23
C ASP A 32 7.55 21.47 5.20
N ARG A 33 7.84 20.52 4.31
CA ARG A 33 9.17 19.97 4.08
C ARG A 33 10.24 21.04 3.83
N SER A 34 9.87 22.20 3.28
CA SER A 34 10.78 23.33 3.05
C SER A 34 11.28 24.02 4.35
N ASP A 35 10.74 23.67 5.51
CA ASP A 35 11.08 24.32 6.79
C ASP A 35 12.38 23.85 7.43
N ALA A 36 12.92 22.72 6.98
CA ALA A 36 14.17 22.16 7.49
C ALA A 36 14.87 21.30 6.42
N ASP A 37 16.05 20.77 6.74
CA ASP A 37 16.75 19.82 5.86
C ASP A 37 16.02 18.48 5.80
N TYR A 38 15.37 18.12 6.90
CA TYR A 38 14.50 16.95 6.97
C TYR A 38 13.29 17.26 7.86
N VAL A 39 12.14 16.76 7.44
CA VAL A 39 10.87 16.92 8.16
C VAL A 39 10.18 15.57 8.16
N ASP A 40 9.97 15.00 9.33
CA ASP A 40 9.15 13.81 9.50
C ASP A 40 7.83 14.13 10.19
N ILE A 41 6.74 13.49 9.75
CA ILE A 41 5.39 13.74 10.27
C ILE A 41 4.78 12.45 10.77
N ILE A 42 4.21 12.46 11.97
CA ILE A 42 3.46 11.33 12.52
C ILE A 42 1.98 11.67 12.51
N HIS A 43 1.21 11.09 11.60
CA HIS A 43 -0.24 11.25 11.50
C HIS A 43 -0.94 10.18 12.33
N THR A 44 -1.66 10.58 13.38
CA THR A 44 -2.43 9.65 14.22
C THR A 44 -3.92 9.91 14.23
N ASN A 45 -4.35 11.13 13.86
CA ASN A 45 -5.74 11.52 13.81
C ASN A 45 -6.06 12.45 12.62
N GLY A 46 -5.61 12.04 11.44
CA GLY A 46 -5.79 12.79 10.19
C GLY A 46 -7.26 12.99 9.79
N CYS A 47 -7.58 14.23 9.44
CA CYS A 47 -8.81 14.65 8.77
C CYS A 47 -8.62 14.57 7.25
N ASN A 48 -9.57 13.95 6.55
CA ASN A 48 -9.48 13.75 5.10
C ASN A 48 -10.28 14.83 4.34
N SER A 49 -11.00 15.66 5.07
CA SER A 49 -11.95 16.63 4.54
C SER A 49 -12.10 17.79 5.52
N PRO A 50 -12.20 19.04 5.04
CA PRO A 50 -12.56 20.18 5.88
C PRO A 50 -13.99 20.06 6.45
N TYR A 51 -14.77 19.10 5.95
CA TYR A 51 -16.12 18.79 6.43
C TYR A 51 -16.16 17.58 7.37
N ASP A 52 -15.02 16.94 7.67
CA ASP A 52 -14.97 15.94 8.73
C ASP A 52 -15.47 16.60 10.04
N PRO A 53 -16.37 15.97 10.81
CA PRO A 53 -16.86 16.55 12.04
C PRO A 53 -15.70 16.97 12.94
N TRP A 54 -15.72 18.18 13.49
CA TRP A 54 -14.61 18.71 14.29
C TRP A 54 -14.27 17.88 15.54
N LEU A 55 -15.14 16.94 15.93
CA LEU A 55 -14.92 16.00 17.04
C LEU A 55 -14.40 14.63 16.58
N SER A 56 -14.20 14.42 15.28
CA SER A 56 -13.85 13.11 14.70
C SER A 56 -12.38 12.97 14.33
N CYS A 57 -11.68 14.10 14.15
CA CYS A 57 -10.27 14.16 13.81
C CYS A 57 -9.71 15.57 14.12
N TYR A 58 -8.39 15.66 14.32
CA TYR A 58 -7.71 16.92 14.65
C TYR A 58 -6.48 17.21 13.79
N GLY A 59 -5.82 16.20 13.24
CA GLY A 59 -4.60 16.34 12.43
C GLY A 59 -4.86 16.48 10.93
N LEU A 60 -3.82 16.82 10.17
CA LEU A 60 -3.81 16.81 8.70
C LEU A 60 -3.68 15.37 8.16
N ASP A 61 -4.41 15.03 7.10
CA ASP A 61 -4.14 13.85 6.25
C ASP A 61 -3.54 14.29 4.89
N GLU A 62 -2.45 15.04 4.95
CA GLU A 62 -1.73 15.57 3.80
C GLU A 62 -0.23 15.23 3.91
N ILE A 63 0.43 14.99 2.77
CA ILE A 63 1.87 14.76 2.74
C ILE A 63 2.57 16.12 2.88
N ILE A 64 3.05 16.44 4.08
CA ILE A 64 3.66 17.75 4.38
C ILE A 64 5.13 17.63 4.76
N GLY A 65 5.62 16.42 5.04
CA GLY A 65 7.02 16.15 5.33
C GLY A 65 7.84 15.69 4.12
N HIS A 66 9.09 15.35 4.41
CA HIS A 66 9.93 14.48 3.59
C HIS A 66 9.55 13.01 3.78
N ALA A 67 9.28 12.62 5.03
CA ALA A 67 8.74 11.32 5.39
C ALA A 67 7.49 11.50 6.26
N ASP A 68 6.38 10.92 5.82
CA ASP A 68 5.11 11.01 6.51
C ASP A 68 4.70 9.60 6.96
N PHE A 69 4.39 9.43 8.24
CA PHE A 69 4.09 8.17 8.91
C PHE A 69 2.61 8.10 9.28
N TRP A 70 1.93 7.04 8.88
CA TRP A 70 0.54 6.75 9.24
C TRP A 70 0.44 5.46 10.05
N PRO A 71 0.84 5.45 11.34
CA PRO A 71 0.60 4.31 12.22
C PRO A 71 -0.89 3.94 12.23
N ASN A 72 -1.16 2.66 12.01
CA ASN A 72 -2.51 2.08 11.98
C ASN A 72 -3.43 2.73 10.92
N GLY A 73 -2.86 3.31 9.86
CA GLY A 73 -3.58 4.04 8.82
C GLY A 73 -3.82 5.52 9.16
N GLY A 74 -3.33 5.98 10.32
CA GLY A 74 -3.18 7.40 10.69
C GLY A 74 -4.44 8.18 11.05
N LYS A 75 -5.58 7.52 11.26
CA LYS A 75 -6.83 8.16 11.72
C LYS A 75 -7.31 7.70 13.10
N TYR A 76 -7.21 6.40 13.36
CA TYR A 76 -7.71 5.77 14.59
C TYR A 76 -6.67 4.81 15.16
N GLN A 77 -6.27 5.04 16.39
CA GLN A 77 -5.21 4.32 17.07
C GLN A 77 -5.78 3.23 17.98
N PRO A 78 -5.17 2.02 18.02
CA PRO A 78 -5.66 0.91 18.82
C PRO A 78 -5.82 1.25 20.31
N ALA A 79 -4.88 2.03 20.87
CA ALA A 79 -4.91 2.42 22.28
C ALA A 79 -6.16 3.24 22.66
N CYS A 80 -6.74 3.99 21.72
CA CYS A 80 -7.91 4.83 21.97
C CYS A 80 -9.23 4.05 21.97
N LYS A 81 -9.23 2.86 21.37
CA LYS A 81 -10.38 1.94 21.42
C LYS A 81 -10.40 1.11 22.70
N GLU A 82 -9.23 0.83 23.25
CA GLU A 82 -9.05 -0.10 24.36
C GLU A 82 -8.65 0.61 25.66
N GLN A 83 -7.47 1.22 25.70
CA GLN A 83 -6.89 1.80 26.91
C GLN A 83 -7.52 3.15 27.30
N PHE A 84 -7.75 4.02 26.31
CA PHE A 84 -8.23 5.40 26.52
C PHE A 84 -9.64 5.60 25.95
N LYS A 85 -10.48 4.56 26.03
CA LYS A 85 -11.83 4.57 25.48
C LYS A 85 -12.66 5.74 26.02
N GLY A 86 -13.21 6.54 25.11
CA GLY A 86 -14.05 7.69 25.43
C GLY A 86 -13.29 9.02 25.56
N ASP A 87 -11.97 9.00 25.47
CA ASP A 87 -11.17 10.21 25.33
C ASP A 87 -11.20 10.68 23.86
N ILE A 88 -11.83 11.84 23.65
CA ILE A 88 -12.03 12.44 22.32
C ILE A 88 -10.68 12.87 21.71
N GLY A 89 -9.70 13.24 22.55
CA GLY A 89 -8.36 13.68 22.13
C GLY A 89 -7.35 12.56 21.94
N CYS A 90 -7.70 11.32 22.27
CA CYS A 90 -6.71 10.26 22.39
C CYS A 90 -5.94 10.01 21.09
N ASP A 91 -6.64 9.89 19.96
CA ASP A 91 -6.00 9.55 18.68
C ASP A 91 -4.94 10.59 18.31
N HIS A 92 -5.22 11.88 18.53
CA HIS A 92 -4.29 12.98 18.30
C HIS A 92 -3.10 12.93 19.27
N MET A 93 -3.34 12.64 20.54
CA MET A 93 -2.31 12.50 21.58
C MET A 93 -1.37 11.30 21.36
N MET A 94 -1.77 10.30 20.57
CA MET A 94 -0.91 9.13 20.34
C MET A 94 0.37 9.47 19.56
N SER A 95 0.39 10.53 18.75
CA SER A 95 1.57 10.94 17.97
C SER A 95 2.79 11.20 18.87
N TYR A 96 2.61 12.03 19.91
CA TYR A 96 3.69 12.31 20.85
C TYR A 96 4.01 11.12 21.77
N ARG A 97 3.02 10.26 22.09
CA ARG A 97 3.29 9.05 22.87
C ARG A 97 4.15 8.05 22.09
N TYR A 98 3.88 7.87 20.81
CA TYR A 98 4.72 7.05 19.93
C TYR A 98 6.11 7.66 19.75
N PHE A 99 6.18 8.98 19.55
CA PHE A 99 7.48 9.66 19.47
C PHE A 99 8.30 9.50 20.74
N MET A 100 7.70 9.72 21.92
CA MET A 100 8.37 9.53 23.21
C MET A 100 8.87 8.10 23.39
N GLU A 101 8.05 7.10 23.07
CA GLU A 101 8.46 5.69 23.18
C GLU A 101 9.58 5.35 22.18
N SER A 102 9.64 6.00 21.01
CA SER A 102 10.71 5.77 20.01
C SER A 102 12.11 6.13 20.54
N VAL A 103 12.20 6.97 21.57
CA VAL A 103 13.47 7.36 22.22
C VAL A 103 14.12 6.19 22.95
N ASP A 104 13.32 5.21 23.39
CA ASP A 104 13.80 4.04 24.14
C ASP A 104 14.44 2.96 23.24
N TYR A 105 14.41 3.12 21.91
CA TYR A 105 14.86 2.12 20.95
C TYR A 105 15.97 2.64 20.06
N GLY A 106 16.93 1.78 19.70
CA GLY A 106 17.93 2.08 18.67
C GLY A 106 17.57 1.50 17.30
N THR A 107 18.39 1.78 16.29
CA THR A 107 18.27 1.18 14.95
C THR A 107 18.44 -0.34 14.95
N ASN A 108 19.03 -0.91 15.99
CA ASN A 108 19.22 -2.37 16.14
C ASN A 108 17.97 -3.09 16.68
N ASP A 109 17.03 -2.37 17.31
CA ASP A 109 15.89 -2.98 18.00
C ASP A 109 14.64 -3.15 17.14
N THR A 110 14.67 -2.66 15.88
CA THR A 110 13.63 -2.89 14.86
C THR A 110 12.20 -2.53 15.27
N PHE A 111 12.04 -1.69 16.30
CA PHE A 111 10.76 -1.19 16.79
C PHE A 111 10.32 0.05 15.99
N PHE A 112 9.02 0.20 15.77
CA PHE A 112 8.46 1.24 14.88
C PHE A 112 9.01 1.19 13.45
N LEU A 113 9.38 0.01 12.96
CA LEU A 113 9.76 -0.16 11.56
C LEU A 113 8.55 0.12 10.67
N ALA A 114 8.74 0.99 9.68
CA ALA A 114 7.69 1.43 8.77
C ALA A 114 8.03 1.09 7.32
N ARG A 115 6.99 0.78 6.54
CA ARG A 115 7.12 0.35 5.14
C ARG A 115 6.62 1.42 4.19
N ASN A 116 7.37 1.68 3.13
CA ASN A 116 6.94 2.60 2.08
C ASN A 116 5.83 1.94 1.25
N CYS A 117 4.64 2.55 1.25
CA CYS A 117 3.47 2.04 0.54
C CYS A 117 2.72 3.19 -0.15
N THR A 118 1.95 2.87 -1.20
CA THR A 118 1.07 3.85 -1.85
C THR A 118 -0.03 4.36 -0.92
N ASP A 119 -0.54 3.46 -0.07
CA ASP A 119 -1.67 3.67 0.83
C ASP A 119 -1.74 2.57 1.91
N TRP A 120 -2.64 2.78 2.88
CA TRP A 120 -2.87 1.85 3.98
C TRP A 120 -3.39 0.47 3.54
N GLN A 121 -4.15 0.39 2.45
CA GLN A 121 -4.68 -0.88 1.98
C GLN A 121 -3.56 -1.76 1.41
N SER A 122 -2.64 -1.18 0.65
CA SER A 122 -1.42 -1.83 0.17
C SER A 122 -0.55 -2.33 1.33
N TYR A 123 -0.42 -1.56 2.41
CA TYR A 123 0.26 -2.01 3.64
C TYR A 123 -0.40 -3.27 4.22
N LYS A 124 -1.72 -3.26 4.40
CA LYS A 124 -2.46 -4.38 5.01
C LYS A 124 -2.36 -5.68 4.21
N VAL A 125 -2.35 -5.61 2.88
CA VAL A 125 -2.21 -6.80 2.03
C VAL A 125 -0.75 -7.21 1.79
N GLY A 126 0.21 -6.46 2.37
CA GLY A 126 1.63 -6.76 2.25
C GLY A 126 2.26 -6.38 0.90
N ASN A 127 1.57 -5.59 0.07
CA ASN A 127 2.06 -5.15 -1.24
C ASN A 127 2.97 -3.92 -1.11
N CYS A 128 3.96 -4.00 -0.22
CA CYS A 128 4.93 -2.94 0.02
C CYS A 128 6.34 -3.52 0.02
N SER A 129 7.27 -2.80 -0.59
CA SER A 129 8.69 -3.13 -0.52
C SER A 129 9.21 -2.80 0.88
N CYS A 130 10.07 -3.65 1.44
CA CYS A 130 10.82 -3.32 2.65
C CYS A 130 11.90 -2.24 2.38
N GLY A 131 12.15 -1.92 1.10
CA GLY A 131 13.25 -1.06 0.71
C GLY A 131 14.62 -1.70 0.97
N ARG A 132 15.68 -0.98 0.59
CA ARG A 132 17.07 -1.39 0.87
C ARG A 132 17.51 -1.02 2.29
N TYR A 133 16.97 0.08 2.81
CA TYR A 133 17.32 0.63 4.11
C TYR A 133 16.08 0.66 4.99
N ALA A 134 16.28 0.40 6.28
CA ALA A 134 15.22 0.49 7.28
C ALA A 134 14.75 1.94 7.45
N GLN A 135 13.44 2.11 7.56
CA GLN A 135 12.80 3.35 7.96
C GLN A 135 12.10 3.15 9.30
N TYR A 136 12.39 4.02 10.26
CA TYR A 136 11.78 4.02 11.58
C TYR A 136 10.87 5.24 11.72
N MET A 137 9.75 5.11 12.41
CA MET A 137 8.96 6.26 12.86
C MET A 137 9.56 6.80 14.17
N GLY A 138 9.69 8.13 14.31
CA GLY A 138 10.20 8.79 15.51
C GLY A 138 11.69 9.14 15.45
N LEU A 139 12.38 9.14 16.58
CA LEU A 139 13.74 9.72 16.74
C LEU A 139 14.77 9.22 15.72
N TYR A 140 14.72 7.93 15.38
CA TYR A 140 15.65 7.29 14.44
C TYR A 140 15.14 7.25 13.01
N SER A 141 14.21 8.14 12.65
CA SER A 141 13.80 8.34 11.26
C SER A 141 15.03 8.51 10.35
N ASN A 142 15.05 7.73 9.27
CA ASN A 142 16.16 7.73 8.33
C ASN A 142 16.01 8.88 7.35
N ILE A 143 16.80 9.93 7.57
CA ILE A 143 16.75 11.18 6.80
C ILE A 143 16.96 11.01 5.29
N ARG A 144 17.51 9.88 4.84
CA ARG A 144 17.77 9.60 3.43
C ARG A 144 16.56 9.02 2.69
N LEU A 145 15.50 8.64 3.42
CA LEU A 145 14.33 8.00 2.85
C LEU A 145 13.14 8.94 2.92
N HIS A 146 12.53 9.16 1.76
CA HIS A 146 11.36 10.01 1.60
C HIS A 146 10.16 9.17 1.18
N GLY A 147 8.96 9.65 1.47
CA GLY A 147 7.72 9.07 1.00
C GLY A 147 6.72 8.77 2.11
N ARG A 148 5.85 7.80 1.84
CA ARG A 148 4.69 7.50 2.67
C ARG A 148 4.89 6.19 3.39
N PHE A 149 4.96 6.26 4.71
CA PHE A 149 5.33 5.13 5.54
C PHE A 149 4.16 4.69 6.41
N TYR A 150 3.94 3.38 6.45
CA TYR A 150 2.88 2.76 7.23
C TYR A 150 3.46 1.72 8.16
N LEU A 151 2.83 1.57 9.32
CA LEU A 151 3.20 0.63 10.36
C LEU A 151 1.97 0.34 11.23
N ILE A 152 2.07 -0.67 12.07
CA ILE A 152 1.08 -0.98 13.12
C ILE A 152 1.67 -0.71 14.50
N THR A 153 0.82 -0.56 15.51
CA THR A 153 1.22 -0.46 16.91
C THR A 153 0.29 -1.31 17.77
N ASN A 154 0.72 -1.64 19.00
CA ASN A 154 -0.16 -2.26 20.00
C ASN A 154 -1.20 -1.24 20.54
N SER A 155 -2.20 -1.77 21.24
CA SER A 155 -3.21 -1.00 21.98
C SER A 155 -2.77 -0.60 23.39
N SER A 156 -1.60 -1.03 23.85
CA SER A 156 -1.02 -0.69 25.15
C SER A 156 0.50 -0.62 25.03
N SER A 157 1.13 0.18 25.89
CA SER A 157 2.59 0.32 25.90
C SER A 157 3.27 -0.99 26.37
N PRO A 158 4.40 -1.43 25.77
CA PRO A 158 5.07 -0.80 24.62
C PRO A 158 4.22 -0.90 23.34
N TYR A 159 3.97 0.26 22.75
CA TYR A 159 3.17 0.43 21.54
C TYR A 159 3.94 -0.06 20.31
N ALA A 160 5.25 0.11 20.32
CA ALA A 160 6.11 -0.27 19.22
C ALA A 160 6.11 -1.78 19.03
N VAL A 161 5.91 -2.20 17.78
CA VAL A 161 6.01 -3.59 17.37
C VAL A 161 7.13 -3.75 16.35
N ARG A 162 7.67 -4.96 16.28
CA ARG A 162 8.60 -5.35 15.21
C ARG A 162 7.80 -5.73 13.97
N ASP A 163 8.24 -5.29 12.80
CA ASP A 163 7.71 -5.80 11.54
C ASP A 163 8.47 -7.07 11.15
N ALA A 164 7.84 -8.23 11.36
CA ALA A 164 8.44 -9.52 11.03
C ALA A 164 8.60 -9.75 9.52
N ALA A 165 7.85 -9.04 8.67
CA ALA A 165 7.92 -9.18 7.22
C ALA A 165 9.11 -8.42 6.61
N CYS A 166 9.63 -7.42 7.32
CA CYS A 166 10.67 -6.52 6.83
C CYS A 166 11.86 -6.34 7.79
N ALA A 167 12.15 -7.34 8.63
CA ALA A 167 13.28 -7.25 9.56
C ALA A 167 14.59 -6.90 8.81
N PRO A 168 15.46 -6.02 9.36
CA PRO A 168 16.72 -5.66 8.71
C PRO A 168 17.52 -6.92 8.32
N GLY A 169 17.91 -6.99 7.04
CA GLY A 169 18.62 -8.14 6.48
C GLY A 169 17.73 -9.21 5.81
N THR A 170 16.40 -9.12 5.90
CA THR A 170 15.51 -9.96 5.09
C THR A 170 15.26 -9.28 3.75
N SER A 171 15.93 -9.73 2.69
CA SER A 171 15.48 -9.41 1.33
C SER A 171 14.04 -9.89 1.19
N SER A 172 13.12 -9.01 0.78
CA SER A 172 11.73 -9.35 0.46
C SER A 172 11.70 -10.33 -0.71
N GLY A 173 11.99 -11.60 -0.43
CA GLY A 173 11.71 -12.68 -1.33
C GLY A 173 10.20 -12.78 -1.40
N VAL A 174 9.62 -12.31 -2.49
CA VAL A 174 8.28 -12.70 -2.92
C VAL A 174 8.17 -14.19 -2.65
N SER A 175 7.29 -14.61 -1.74
CA SER A 175 7.09 -16.03 -1.47
C SER A 175 6.61 -16.67 -2.77
N ILE A 176 7.52 -17.35 -3.48
CA ILE A 176 7.28 -18.16 -4.67
C ILE A 176 6.51 -19.42 -4.24
N LEU A 177 5.29 -19.24 -3.73
CA LEU A 177 4.36 -20.33 -3.40
C LEU A 177 3.07 -20.22 -4.23
N LEU A 178 2.77 -19.06 -4.82
CA LEU A 178 1.58 -18.87 -5.66
C LEU A 178 1.74 -19.27 -7.13
N VAL A 179 2.97 -19.39 -7.64
CA VAL A 179 3.19 -19.83 -9.04
C VAL A 179 2.90 -21.33 -9.21
N GLY A 180 2.90 -22.12 -8.13
CA GLY A 180 2.66 -23.57 -8.19
C GLY A 180 1.19 -23.99 -8.32
N VAL A 181 0.22 -23.14 -7.95
CA VAL A 181 -1.20 -23.54 -7.89
C VAL A 181 -1.90 -23.39 -9.25
N THR A 182 -1.47 -22.45 -10.09
CA THR A 182 -2.08 -22.25 -11.42
C THR A 182 -1.66 -23.30 -12.45
N ALA A 183 -0.45 -23.86 -12.32
CA ALA A 183 0.02 -24.93 -13.19
C ALA A 183 -0.71 -26.27 -12.91
N GLY A 184 -1.00 -26.58 -11.65
CA GLY A 184 -1.67 -27.83 -11.27
C GLY A 184 -3.13 -27.89 -11.73
N SER A 185 -3.87 -26.79 -11.61
CA SER A 185 -5.28 -26.73 -12.00
C SER A 185 -5.46 -26.80 -13.53
N ALA A 186 -4.59 -26.16 -14.31
CA ALA A 186 -4.61 -26.22 -15.77
C ALA A 186 -4.34 -27.64 -16.31
N MET A 187 -3.46 -28.41 -15.67
CA MET A 187 -3.19 -29.80 -16.07
C MET A 187 -4.37 -30.74 -15.80
N LEU A 188 -5.08 -30.55 -14.68
CA LEU A 188 -6.26 -31.36 -14.35
C LEU A 188 -7.42 -31.09 -15.32
N VAL A 189 -7.68 -29.82 -15.67
CA VAL A 189 -8.75 -29.45 -16.60
C VAL A 189 -8.48 -29.99 -18.01
N THR A 190 -7.24 -29.90 -18.49
CA THR A 190 -6.86 -30.41 -19.83
C THR A 190 -6.88 -31.93 -19.91
N LEU A 191 -6.50 -32.64 -18.84
CA LEU A 191 -6.60 -34.10 -18.79
C LEU A 191 -8.07 -34.55 -18.78
N CYS A 192 -8.94 -33.87 -18.01
CA CYS A 192 -10.37 -34.17 -17.97
C CYS A 192 -11.03 -33.98 -19.33
N THR A 193 -10.76 -32.86 -20.03
CA THR A 193 -11.34 -32.63 -21.36
C THR A 193 -10.85 -33.65 -22.38
N ALA A 194 -9.56 -34.03 -22.36
CA ALA A 194 -9.02 -35.05 -23.24
C ALA A 194 -9.68 -36.43 -23.01
N LEU A 195 -9.90 -36.84 -21.76
CA LEU A 195 -10.58 -38.10 -21.43
C LEU A 195 -12.05 -38.12 -21.90
N ILE A 196 -12.76 -36.99 -21.76
CA ILE A 196 -14.13 -36.85 -22.25
C ILE A 196 -14.18 -36.98 -23.77
N VAL A 197 -13.26 -36.32 -24.49
CA VAL A 197 -13.17 -36.41 -25.96
C VAL A 197 -12.88 -37.84 -26.40
N LEU A 198 -11.92 -38.53 -25.76
CA LEU A 198 -11.62 -39.94 -26.06
C LEU A 198 -12.81 -40.87 -25.81
N PHE A 199 -13.59 -40.63 -24.75
CA PHE A 199 -14.80 -41.40 -24.46
C PHE A 199 -15.87 -41.20 -25.54
N ILE A 200 -16.06 -39.96 -26.01
CA ILE A 200 -17.00 -39.64 -27.10
C ILE A 200 -16.55 -40.30 -28.42
N LEU A 201 -15.26 -40.21 -28.76
CA LEU A 201 -14.70 -40.84 -29.97
C LEU A 201 -14.81 -42.37 -29.92
N LYS A 202 -14.59 -42.98 -28.75
CA LYS A 202 -14.73 -44.43 -28.56
C LYS A 202 -16.19 -44.88 -28.66
N ARG A 203 -17.15 -44.10 -28.17
CA ARG A 203 -18.59 -44.37 -28.37
C ARG A 203 -18.99 -44.29 -29.85
N LYS A 204 -18.46 -43.32 -30.61
CA LYS A 204 -18.75 -43.17 -32.04
C LYS A 204 -18.18 -44.35 -32.87
N SER A 205 -17.09 -44.97 -32.41
CA SER A 205 -16.51 -46.16 -33.05
C SER A 205 -17.30 -47.46 -32.78
N SER A 206 -18.19 -47.51 -31.78
CA SER A 206 -18.87 -48.75 -31.35
C SER A 206 -20.36 -48.81 -31.70
N GLY A 207 -20.90 -47.83 -32.43
CA GLY A 207 -22.33 -47.71 -32.70
C GLY A 207 -22.70 -47.65 -34.18
N THR A 208 -22.47 -48.73 -34.93
CA THR A 208 -23.18 -48.99 -36.20
C THR A 208 -23.48 -50.48 -36.34
N LYS A 209 -24.69 -50.89 -35.97
CA LYS A 209 -25.42 -52.01 -36.59
C LYS A 209 -26.88 -51.60 -36.68
N ALA A 210 -27.40 -51.67 -37.90
CA ALA A 210 -28.75 -51.32 -38.31
C ALA A 210 -29.71 -52.48 -38.09
N GLU A 211 -30.98 -52.16 -37.78
CA GLU A 211 -32.15 -53.01 -38.04
C GLU A 211 -33.40 -52.11 -38.11
N GLU A 212 -34.15 -52.18 -39.22
CA GLU A 212 -35.51 -51.64 -39.39
C GLU A 212 -36.53 -52.54 -38.67
N PRO A 213 -37.73 -52.04 -38.27
CA PRO A 213 -38.89 -52.15 -39.18
C PRO A 213 -39.93 -51.01 -39.12
N ASP A 214 -40.49 -50.74 -40.30
CA ASP A 214 -41.92 -50.65 -40.68
C ASP A 214 -42.94 -49.76 -39.90
N GLY A 215 -43.76 -49.03 -40.68
CA GLY A 215 -45.14 -48.75 -40.29
C GLY A 215 -45.59 -47.31 -40.01
N SER A 216 -45.97 -46.61 -41.09
CA SER A 216 -47.19 -45.79 -41.23
C SER A 216 -47.30 -44.33 -40.71
N TYR A 217 -47.49 -43.45 -41.71
CA TYR A 217 -48.47 -42.36 -41.84
C TYR A 217 -48.25 -40.96 -41.17
N SER A 218 -48.45 -39.94 -42.02
CA SER A 218 -48.29 -38.47 -41.92
C SER A 218 -49.60 -37.76 -41.52
N PRO A 219 -49.77 -36.42 -41.61
CA PRO A 219 -48.83 -35.27 -41.46
C PRO A 219 -49.42 -34.14 -40.56
N ASP A 220 -48.65 -33.08 -40.25
CA ASP A 220 -48.91 -31.70 -40.74
C ASP A 220 -48.23 -30.56 -39.96
N GLY A 221 -47.79 -29.57 -40.74
CA GLY A 221 -47.61 -28.15 -40.38
C GLY A 221 -46.26 -27.78 -39.77
N GLY A 222 -45.40 -26.93 -40.33
CA GLY A 222 -45.55 -25.95 -41.41
C GLY A 222 -44.95 -24.61 -40.98
N SER A 223 -44.15 -24.02 -41.88
CA SER A 223 -43.52 -22.69 -41.89
C SER A 223 -42.22 -22.49 -41.07
N ASN A 224 -41.04 -22.29 -41.67
CA ASN A 224 -40.50 -21.37 -42.70
C ASN A 224 -39.86 -20.08 -42.14
N LEU A 225 -38.56 -19.96 -42.44
CA LEU A 225 -37.87 -18.81 -43.07
C LEU A 225 -37.56 -17.60 -42.16
N ASN A 226 -36.48 -16.83 -42.34
CA ASN A 226 -35.19 -16.88 -43.03
C ASN A 226 -34.52 -15.51 -42.74
N TYR A 227 -33.19 -15.41 -42.87
CA TYR A 227 -32.44 -14.23 -43.36
C TYR A 227 -32.38 -12.98 -42.43
N ASN A 228 -31.34 -12.14 -42.33
CA ASN A 228 -30.04 -11.88 -42.98
C ASN A 228 -29.20 -11.06 -41.96
N ASP A 229 -27.90 -11.24 -41.78
CA ASP A 229 -26.75 -10.83 -42.62
C ASP A 229 -26.44 -9.31 -42.63
N ASP A 230 -25.12 -9.05 -42.68
CA ASP A 230 -24.38 -7.82 -42.98
C ASP A 230 -24.10 -6.86 -41.81
N ASP A 231 -22.96 -6.18 -41.68
CA ASP A 231 -21.55 -6.37 -42.01
C ASP A 231 -20.87 -5.10 -41.46
N ASP A 232 -19.66 -5.20 -40.91
CA ASP A 232 -18.52 -4.33 -41.28
C ASP A 232 -17.39 -4.39 -40.26
N ALA A 233 -16.22 -4.74 -40.81
CA ALA A 233 -14.89 -4.55 -40.25
C ALA A 233 -14.42 -3.09 -40.53
N LEU A 234 -13.26 -2.56 -40.14
CA LEU A 234 -11.89 -3.07 -40.32
C LEU A 234 -10.89 -1.94 -39.87
N LEU A 235 -9.80 -2.33 -39.19
CA LEU A 235 -8.40 -1.82 -39.14
C LEU A 235 -7.98 -0.43 -38.59
N ILE A 236 -7.08 -0.42 -37.59
CA ILE A 236 -5.58 -0.28 -37.58
C ILE A 236 -5.08 1.17 -37.70
N GLY A 237 -4.28 1.57 -36.70
CA GLY A 237 -3.26 2.62 -36.80
C GLY A 237 -2.18 2.40 -35.74
N THR A 238 -0.93 2.27 -36.20
CA THR A 238 0.30 1.96 -35.46
C THR A 238 1.14 3.22 -35.16
N GLN A 239 2.22 3.02 -34.38
CA GLN A 239 3.46 3.83 -34.22
C GLN A 239 3.42 5.00 -33.22
N ASP A 240 4.47 5.39 -32.48
CA ASP A 240 5.83 4.92 -32.18
C ASP A 240 6.38 5.80 -31.02
N ASN A 241 7.55 5.44 -30.46
CA ASN A 241 8.49 6.25 -29.64
C ASN A 241 8.14 6.52 -28.15
N GLU A 242 9.07 6.59 -27.19
CA GLU A 242 10.53 6.71 -27.21
C GLU A 242 11.13 6.14 -25.91
N SER A 243 12.36 5.67 -25.99
CA SER A 243 13.24 5.22 -24.91
C SER A 243 13.77 6.39 -24.08
N ASP A 244 13.88 6.22 -22.75
CA ASP A 244 14.89 6.93 -21.96
C ASP A 244 15.50 6.00 -20.91
N ASP A 245 16.76 5.63 -21.19
CA ASP A 245 17.71 4.96 -20.33
C ASP A 245 18.55 6.06 -19.66
N SER A 246 18.45 6.20 -18.34
CA SER A 246 19.43 6.96 -17.56
C SER A 246 19.95 6.10 -16.41
N SER A 247 21.06 5.44 -16.73
CA SER A 247 21.98 4.85 -15.78
C SER A 247 22.63 5.94 -14.92
N LEU A 248 22.26 6.02 -13.64
CA LEU A 248 22.98 6.81 -12.65
C LEU A 248 23.88 5.88 -11.83
N ARG A 249 25.18 5.96 -12.11
CA ARG A 249 26.25 5.47 -11.23
C ARG A 249 26.21 6.30 -9.95
N ILE A 250 26.11 5.65 -8.80
CA ILE A 250 26.35 6.27 -7.50
C ILE A 250 27.69 5.73 -7.03
N ASP A 251 28.69 6.61 -7.04
CA ASP A 251 29.98 6.36 -6.43
C ASP A 251 29.79 6.15 -4.92
N GLU A 252 30.37 5.08 -4.42
CA GLU A 252 30.48 4.78 -2.99
C GLU A 252 31.43 5.81 -2.37
N ASP A 253 30.88 6.83 -1.69
CA ASP A 253 31.66 7.64 -0.77
C ASP A 253 31.27 7.29 0.68
N ASP A 254 32.08 6.40 1.22
CA ASP A 254 32.18 6.03 2.62
C ASP A 254 32.79 7.21 3.40
N SER A 255 31.95 8.11 3.90
CA SER A 255 32.35 9.04 4.94
C SER A 255 31.42 8.91 6.14
N GLY A 256 31.99 8.35 7.20
CA GLY A 256 31.38 8.22 8.52
C GLY A 256 30.84 9.56 9.01
N LEU A 257 29.52 9.63 9.15
CA LEU A 257 28.88 10.65 9.95
C LEU A 257 28.96 10.19 11.40
N SER A 258 29.86 10.83 12.14
CA SER A 258 29.91 10.79 13.59
C SER A 258 28.54 11.08 14.18
N GLU A 259 28.26 10.51 15.34
CA GLU A 259 27.11 10.79 16.21
C GLU A 259 27.08 12.26 16.65
N ASP A 260 26.83 13.15 15.70
CA ASP A 260 26.58 14.56 15.95
C ASP A 260 25.11 14.70 16.34
N SER A 261 24.91 15.23 17.53
CA SER A 261 23.66 15.55 18.20
C SER A 261 22.52 15.87 17.21
N ARG A 262 21.62 14.91 16.97
CA ARG A 262 20.42 15.17 16.16
C ARG A 262 19.51 16.10 16.95
N GLU A 263 19.62 17.41 16.73
CA GLU A 263 18.66 18.39 17.20
C GLU A 263 17.37 18.25 16.37
N ALA A 264 16.39 17.53 16.91
CA ALA A 264 15.03 17.46 16.39
C ALA A 264 14.17 18.49 17.13
N LEU A 265 13.65 19.50 16.42
CA LEU A 265 12.64 20.38 16.97
C LEU A 265 11.26 19.74 16.76
N ILE A 266 10.57 19.52 17.87
CA ILE A 266 9.24 18.89 17.89
C ILE A 266 8.18 19.99 17.78
N VAL A 267 7.31 19.88 16.79
CA VAL A 267 6.15 20.75 16.59
C VAL A 267 4.89 19.92 16.78
N ALA A 268 4.10 20.26 17.79
CA ALA A 268 2.82 19.64 18.11
C ALA A 268 1.70 20.68 17.96
#